data_AF-A0ABD6H8Z3-F1
#
_entry.id   AF-A0ABD6H8Z3-F1
#
_cell.length_a   1.000
_cell.length_b   1.000
_cell.length_c   1.000
_cell.angle_alpha   90.00
_cell.angle_beta   90.00
_cell.angle_gamma   90.00
#
_symmetry.space_group_name_H-M   'P 1'
#
loop_
_entity.id
_entity.type
_entity.pdbx_description
1 polymer ?
#
loop_
_entity_poly.entity_id
_entity_poly.type
_entity_poly.pdbx_seq_one_letter_code
_entity_poly.pdbx_strand_id
1 'polypeptide(L)'
;MIAFFAATKTAPYQGDETAWCAAFVCWVLKHCGKAYSNDAGSRSFRSFAPLPATTTPVVGDLVVFKHLSHPSQGHVAFFDGFADDAKTKVWCLGGNQGNRISRKPFTVAKGDLRVDSYHHVA
;
A
#
# COMPACT_ATOMS: atom_id res chain seq x y z
N MET A 1 7.76 -15.65 -11.53
CA MET A 1 7.98 -14.20 -11.35
C MET A 1 6.63 -13.51 -11.36
N ILE A 2 6.27 -12.77 -10.31
CA ILE A 2 4.97 -12.07 -10.26
C ILE A 2 5.03 -10.89 -11.25
N ALA A 3 4.11 -10.83 -12.22
CA ALA A 3 4.11 -9.85 -13.31
C ALA A 3 4.09 -8.38 -12.84
N PHE A 4 3.68 -8.12 -11.59
CA PHE A 4 3.60 -6.77 -11.03
C PHE A 4 4.95 -6.05 -10.94
N PHE A 5 6.06 -6.77 -10.77
CA PHE A 5 7.38 -6.14 -10.73
C PHE A 5 7.76 -5.44 -12.04
N ALA A 6 7.17 -5.82 -13.17
CA ALA A 6 7.33 -5.11 -14.44
C ALA A 6 6.77 -3.66 -14.43
N ALA A 7 5.99 -3.31 -13.39
CA ALA A 7 5.54 -1.94 -13.15
C ALA A 7 6.48 -1.13 -12.24
N THR A 8 7.59 -1.72 -11.79
CA THR A 8 8.58 -1.09 -10.91
C THR A 8 9.99 -1.18 -11.49
N LYS A 9 10.91 -0.33 -11.03
CA LYS A 9 12.35 -0.49 -11.31
C LYS A 9 13.04 -1.51 -10.39
N THR A 10 12.30 -2.14 -9.48
CA THR A 10 12.84 -3.09 -8.50
C THR A 10 12.78 -4.51 -9.07
N ALA A 11 13.93 -5.16 -9.21
CA ALA A 11 13.96 -6.58 -9.51
C ALA A 11 13.52 -7.37 -8.26
N PRO A 12 12.72 -8.44 -8.41
CA PRO A 12 12.41 -9.31 -7.29
C PRO A 12 13.70 -9.95 -6.77
N TYR A 13 13.88 -9.92 -5.44
CA TYR A 13 14.90 -10.70 -4.77
C TYR A 13 14.58 -12.19 -4.95
N GLN A 14 15.60 -13.05 -5.01
CA GLN A 14 15.39 -14.49 -5.13
C GLN A 14 14.74 -15.02 -3.85
N GLY A 15 13.43 -15.25 -3.90
CA GLY A 15 12.62 -15.80 -2.80
C GLY A 15 11.21 -15.22 -2.74
N ASP A 16 10.35 -15.85 -1.92
CA ASP A 16 8.96 -15.44 -1.63
C ASP A 16 8.88 -14.14 -0.78
N GLU A 17 10.02 -13.55 -0.43
CA GLU A 17 10.14 -12.43 0.52
C GLU A 17 10.11 -11.05 -0.14
N THR A 18 10.10 -10.94 -1.47
CA THR A 18 10.00 -9.62 -2.10
C THR A 18 8.59 -9.07 -1.91
N ALA A 19 8.44 -8.13 -0.98
CA ALA A 19 7.16 -7.51 -0.66
C ALA A 19 6.52 -6.85 -1.90
N TRP A 20 5.57 -7.55 -2.53
CA TRP A 20 4.96 -7.16 -3.80
C TRP A 20 3.69 -6.29 -3.64
N CYS A 21 3.39 -5.83 -2.43
CA CYS A 21 2.27 -4.92 -2.16
C CYS A 21 2.38 -3.61 -2.97
N ALA A 22 3.54 -2.96 -2.94
CA ALA A 22 3.78 -1.74 -3.72
C ALA A 22 3.93 -2.02 -5.21
N ALA A 23 4.48 -3.18 -5.60
CA ALA A 23 4.53 -3.59 -7.00
C ALA A 23 3.11 -3.75 -7.58
N PHE A 24 2.19 -4.38 -6.83
CA PHE A 24 0.79 -4.49 -7.20
C PHE A 24 0.12 -3.11 -7.32
N VAL A 25 0.31 -2.23 -6.33
CA VAL A 25 -0.22 -0.86 -6.38
C VAL A 25 0.32 -0.09 -7.59
N CYS A 26 1.63 -0.14 -7.86
CA CYS A 26 2.23 0.46 -9.05
C CYS A 26 1.61 -0.09 -10.33
N TRP A 27 1.41 -1.41 -10.42
CA TRP A 27 0.79 -2.04 -11.58
C TRP A 27 -0.64 -1.54 -11.80
N VAL A 28 -1.46 -1.45 -10.75
CA VAL A 28 -2.83 -0.93 -10.85
C VAL A 28 -2.83 0.54 -11.29
N LEU A 29 -2.06 1.39 -10.61
CA LEU A 29 -1.97 2.83 -10.92
C LEU A 29 -1.52 3.07 -12.37
N LYS A 30 -0.54 2.29 -12.85
CA LYS A 30 -0.06 2.35 -14.24
C LYS A 30 -1.18 2.03 -15.24
N HIS A 31 -1.98 0.99 -14.99
CA HIS A 31 -3.08 0.61 -15.90
C HIS A 31 -4.26 1.58 -15.84
N CYS A 32 -4.41 2.30 -14.73
CA CYS A 32 -5.40 3.38 -14.60
C CYS A 32 -4.90 4.74 -15.11
N GLY A 33 -3.67 4.83 -15.66
CA GLY A 33 -3.09 6.10 -16.12
C GLY A 33 -2.84 7.11 -15.00
N LYS A 34 -2.70 6.66 -13.75
CA LYS A 34 -2.44 7.49 -12.58
C LYS A 34 -0.93 7.56 -12.29
N ALA A 35 -0.50 8.59 -11.57
CA ALA A 35 0.89 8.69 -11.13
C ALA A 35 1.23 7.56 -10.13
N TYR A 36 2.45 7.04 -10.20
CA TYR A 36 2.91 5.96 -9.33
C TYR A 36 4.42 6.07 -9.06
N SER A 37 4.89 5.54 -7.92
CA SER A 37 6.27 5.72 -7.47
C SER A 37 7.31 4.95 -8.30
N ASN A 38 6.87 3.94 -9.05
CA ASN A 38 7.73 3.04 -9.83
C ASN A 38 8.77 2.28 -8.95
N ASP A 39 8.43 2.07 -7.67
CA ASP A 39 9.26 1.47 -6.63
C ASP A 39 8.45 0.40 -5.88
N ALA A 40 9.03 -0.79 -5.69
CA ALA A 40 8.39 -1.89 -4.98
C ALA A 40 8.48 -1.76 -3.43
N GLY A 41 9.08 -0.70 -2.90
CA GLY A 41 9.05 -0.36 -1.49
C GLY A 41 7.81 0.45 -1.13
N SER A 42 7.00 -0.03 -0.18
CA SER A 42 5.81 0.68 0.32
C SER A 42 6.12 2.07 0.89
N ARG A 43 7.33 2.26 1.44
CA ARG A 43 7.83 3.56 1.90
C ARG A 43 7.82 4.63 0.81
N SER A 44 8.00 4.26 -0.46
CA SER A 44 8.06 5.21 -1.58
C SER A 44 6.80 6.07 -1.68
N PHE A 45 5.64 5.56 -1.23
CA PHE A 45 4.37 6.28 -1.26
C PHE A 45 4.21 7.32 -0.14
N ARG A 46 4.93 7.21 0.99
CA ARG A 46 4.76 8.12 2.16
C ARG A 46 5.01 9.59 1.83
N SER A 47 5.95 9.84 0.91
CA SER A 47 6.35 11.19 0.48
C SER A 47 6.25 11.34 -1.04
N PHE A 48 5.36 10.59 -1.69
CA PHE A 48 5.21 10.62 -3.14
C PHE A 48 4.39 11.86 -3.57
N ALA A 49 5.08 12.94 -3.92
CA ALA A 49 4.46 14.23 -4.25
C ALA A 49 3.31 14.17 -5.28
N PRO A 50 3.34 13.34 -6.33
CA PRO A 50 2.22 13.24 -7.28
C PRO A 50 0.91 12.68 -6.69
N LEU A 51 0.96 12.01 -5.54
CA LEU A 51 -0.22 11.57 -4.79
C LEU A 51 -0.15 12.19 -3.39
N PRO A 52 -0.64 13.43 -3.18
CA PRO A 52 -0.50 14.10 -1.90
C PRO A 52 -1.29 13.40 -0.79
N ALA A 53 -0.84 13.58 0.45
CA ALA A 53 -1.52 13.00 1.60
C ALA A 53 -2.90 13.66 1.81
N THR A 54 -3.86 12.87 2.30
CA THR A 54 -5.22 13.32 2.66
C THR A 54 -5.59 12.86 4.06
N THR A 55 -6.43 13.65 4.75
CA THR A 55 -7.06 13.31 6.03
C THR A 55 -8.50 12.81 5.85
N THR A 56 -9.02 12.84 4.62
CA THR A 56 -10.39 12.46 4.27
C THR A 56 -10.37 11.39 3.16
N PRO A 57 -9.82 10.19 3.44
CA PRO A 57 -9.69 9.16 2.43
C PRO A 57 -11.06 8.69 1.91
N VAL A 58 -11.13 8.44 0.61
CA VAL A 58 -12.29 7.82 -0.06
C VAL A 58 -11.90 6.48 -0.65
N VAL A 59 -12.88 5.63 -0.92
CA VAL A 59 -12.64 4.31 -1.52
C VAL A 59 -11.83 4.45 -2.82
N GLY A 60 -10.74 3.69 -2.93
CA GLY A 60 -9.80 3.76 -4.05
C GLY A 60 -8.54 4.60 -3.80
N ASP A 61 -8.51 5.39 -2.72
CA ASP A 61 -7.28 6.05 -2.27
C ASP A 61 -6.25 5.04 -1.78
N LEU A 62 -5.00 5.48 -1.59
CA LEU A 62 -4.00 4.63 -0.95
C LEU A 62 -4.04 4.78 0.56
N VAL A 63 -3.82 3.68 1.25
CA VAL A 63 -3.40 3.65 2.65
C VAL A 63 -1.98 3.11 2.74
N VAL A 64 -1.10 3.87 3.38
CA VAL A 64 0.32 3.54 3.54
C VAL A 64 0.60 3.27 5.01
N PHE A 65 1.24 2.14 5.28
CA PHE A 65 1.62 1.71 6.62
C PHE A 65 3.13 1.80 6.79
N LYS A 66 3.55 2.01 8.03
CA LYS A 66 4.93 1.86 8.49
C LYS A 66 5.04 0.77 9.54
N HIS A 67 6.14 0.05 9.51
CA HIS A 67 6.51 -0.86 10.59
C HIS A 67 7.11 -0.06 11.75
N LEU A 68 6.72 -0.36 12.98
CA LEU A 68 7.14 0.39 14.17
C LEU A 68 8.63 0.20 14.50
N SER A 69 9.12 -1.05 14.49
CA SER A 69 10.54 -1.36 14.74
C SER A 69 11.44 -1.32 13.49
N HIS A 70 10.87 -1.36 12.28
CA HIS A 70 11.63 -1.35 11.03
C HIS A 70 11.14 -0.24 10.10
N PRO A 71 11.53 1.03 10.31
CA PRO A 71 10.96 2.17 9.57
C PRO A 71 11.11 2.09 8.04
N SER A 72 12.08 1.34 7.53
CA SER A 72 12.26 1.07 6.10
C SER A 72 11.20 0.12 5.52
N GLN A 73 10.52 -0.65 6.37
CA GLN A 73 9.46 -1.59 6.01
C GLN A 73 8.08 -0.99 6.26
N GLY A 74 7.06 -1.64 5.69
CA GLY A 74 5.67 -1.21 5.80
C GLY A 74 4.78 -1.95 4.82
N HIS A 75 3.60 -1.39 4.56
CA HIS A 75 2.64 -1.94 3.62
C HIS A 75 1.95 -0.80 2.85
N VAL A 76 1.44 -1.09 1.66
CA VAL A 76 0.60 -0.15 0.91
C VAL A 76 -0.52 -0.94 0.22
N ALA A 77 -1.73 -0.41 0.29
CA ALA A 77 -2.92 -1.00 -0.28
C ALA A 77 -3.92 0.09 -0.67
N PHE A 78 -4.98 -0.28 -1.37
CA PHE A 78 -6.11 0.60 -1.63
C PHE A 78 -7.05 0.61 -0.41
N PHE A 79 -7.44 1.80 0.01
CA PHE A 79 -8.42 2.05 1.05
C PHE A 79 -9.82 1.66 0.55
N ASP A 80 -10.52 0.86 1.34
CA ASP A 80 -11.86 0.37 1.06
C ASP A 80 -12.82 0.60 2.24
N GLY A 81 -12.65 1.76 2.89
CA GLY A 81 -13.50 2.21 3.99
C GLY A 81 -12.96 1.90 5.39
N PHE A 82 -13.51 2.59 6.38
CA PHE A 82 -13.30 2.26 7.78
C PHE A 82 -14.14 1.03 8.14
N ALA A 83 -13.58 0.13 8.95
CA ALA A 83 -14.25 -1.10 9.35
C ALA A 83 -15.03 -0.95 10.68
N ASP A 84 -14.94 0.22 11.31
CA ASP A 84 -15.66 0.60 12.51
C ASP A 84 -15.83 2.12 12.58
N ASP A 85 -16.86 2.59 13.30
CA ASP A 85 -17.19 4.02 13.44
C ASP A 85 -16.09 4.81 14.16
N ALA A 86 -15.32 4.13 15.02
CA ALA A 86 -14.19 4.71 15.74
C ALA A 86 -12.94 4.88 14.86
N LYS A 87 -13.00 4.45 13.58
CA LYS A 87 -11.90 4.51 12.61
C LYS A 87 -10.62 3.84 13.12
N THR A 88 -10.75 2.80 13.95
CA THR A 88 -9.62 2.05 14.50
C THR A 88 -9.11 0.97 13.55
N LYS A 89 -9.93 0.57 12.59
CA LYS A 89 -9.59 -0.38 11.53
C LYS A 89 -10.00 0.13 10.16
N VAL A 90 -9.23 -0.25 9.15
CA VAL A 90 -9.48 0.07 7.73
C VAL A 90 -9.55 -1.21 6.92
N TRP A 91 -10.51 -1.29 6.01
CA TRP A 91 -10.52 -2.31 4.97
C TRP A 91 -9.51 -1.94 3.90
N CYS A 92 -8.66 -2.90 3.55
CA CYS A 92 -7.61 -2.75 2.55
C CYS A 92 -7.82 -3.77 1.43
N LEU A 93 -7.86 -3.28 0.20
CA LEU A 93 -7.73 -4.09 -1.00
C LEU A 93 -6.28 -4.01 -1.49
N GLY A 94 -5.55 -5.12 -1.40
CA GLY A 94 -4.11 -5.06 -1.62
C GLY A 94 -3.47 -6.41 -1.95
N GLY A 95 -2.25 -6.30 -2.48
CA GLY A 95 -1.36 -7.42 -2.73
C GLY A 95 -0.52 -7.79 -1.51
N ASN A 96 0.07 -8.99 -1.53
CA ASN A 96 0.91 -9.56 -0.49
C ASN A 96 0.23 -9.67 0.89
N GLN A 97 -1.10 -9.81 0.90
CA GLN A 97 -1.87 -9.96 2.14
C GLN A 97 -2.03 -11.45 2.47
N GLY A 98 -0.95 -12.09 2.90
CA GLY A 98 -0.86 -13.55 3.05
C GLY A 98 -0.69 -14.24 1.70
N ASN A 99 0.33 -13.79 0.96
CA ASN A 99 0.73 -14.20 -0.39
C ASN A 99 -0.43 -14.25 -1.41
N ARG A 100 -1.35 -13.30 -1.34
CA ARG A 100 -2.48 -13.17 -2.27
C ARG A 100 -2.97 -11.74 -2.40
N ILE A 101 -3.70 -11.47 -3.47
CA ILE A 101 -4.57 -10.30 -3.58
C ILE A 101 -5.82 -10.60 -2.77
N SER A 102 -6.17 -9.74 -1.83
CA SER A 102 -7.37 -9.93 -1.02
C SER A 102 -7.88 -8.61 -0.45
N ARG A 103 -9.09 -8.67 0.11
CA ARG A 103 -9.66 -7.64 0.97
C ARG A 103 -9.48 -8.07 2.42
N LYS A 104 -8.78 -7.28 3.25
CA LYS A 104 -8.54 -7.60 4.66
C LYS A 104 -8.58 -6.35 5.54
N PRO A 105 -9.01 -6.46 6.82
CA PRO A 105 -8.99 -5.34 7.73
C PRO A 105 -7.60 -5.22 8.38
N PHE A 106 -7.10 -4.00 8.50
CA PHE A 106 -5.87 -3.67 9.23
C PHE A 106 -6.19 -2.70 10.36
N THR A 107 -5.55 -2.90 11.51
CA THR A 107 -5.67 -1.94 12.61
C THR A 107 -4.83 -0.70 12.31
N VAL A 108 -5.37 0.48 12.60
CA VAL A 108 -4.74 1.76 12.27
C VAL A 108 -3.50 2.03 13.13
N ALA A 109 -3.51 1.62 14.41
CA ALA A 109 -2.48 1.99 15.38
C ALA A 109 -1.97 0.85 16.28
N LYS A 110 -2.50 -0.37 16.16
CA LYS A 110 -2.10 -1.53 16.99
C LYS A 110 -1.40 -2.59 16.15
N GLY A 111 -0.42 -3.24 16.77
CA GLY A 111 0.43 -4.25 16.13
C GLY A 111 1.71 -3.63 15.57
N ASP A 112 2.43 -4.42 14.77
CA ASP A 112 3.73 -4.02 14.22
C ASP A 112 3.63 -2.99 13.09
N LEU A 113 2.47 -2.94 12.41
CA LEU A 113 2.15 -1.97 11.38
C LEU A 113 1.20 -0.90 11.91
N ARG A 114 1.50 0.36 11.58
CA ARG A 114 0.66 1.52 11.85
C ARG A 114 0.43 2.29 10.56
N VAL A 115 -0.78 2.84 10.39
CA VAL A 115 -1.06 3.76 9.29
C VAL A 115 -0.16 4.98 9.44
N ASP A 116 0.59 5.27 8.38
CA ASP A 116 1.44 6.44 8.27
C ASP A 116 0.67 7.58 7.60
N SER A 117 -0.01 7.28 6.50
CA SER A 117 -0.72 8.28 5.69
C SER A 117 -1.80 7.64 4.80
N TYR A 118 -2.73 8.47 4.34
CA TYR A 118 -3.61 8.18 3.21
C TYR A 118 -3.26 9.12 2.05
N HIS A 119 -3.46 8.70 0.81
CA HIS A 119 -3.13 9.51 -0.37
C HIS A 119 -4.25 9.49 -1.40
N HIS A 120 -4.62 10.67 -1.91
CA HIS A 120 -5.71 10.79 -2.87
C HIS A 120 -5.31 10.22 -4.23
N VAL A 121 -6.12 9.29 -4.75
CA VAL A 121 -5.94 8.69 -6.08
C VAL A 121 -7.23 8.75 -6.90
N ALA A 122 -8.37 8.49 -6.26
CA ALA A 122 -9.67 8.36 -6.91
C ALA A 122 -10.12 9.69 -7.52
#